data_AF-A0A942IMR7-F1
#
_entry.id   AF-A0A942IMR7-F1
#
_cell.length_a   1.000
_cell.length_b   1.000
_cell.length_c   1.000
_cell.angle_alpha   90.00
_cell.angle_beta   90.00
_cell.angle_gamma   90.00
#
_symmetry.space_group_name_H-M   'P 1'
#
loop_
_entity.id
_entity.type
_entity.pdbx_description
1 polymer ?
#
loop_
_entity_poly.entity_id
_entity_poly.type
_entity_poly.pdbx_seq_one_letter_code
_entity_poly.pdbx_strand_id
1 'polypeptide(L)'
;MNKIGEDTMETEHLEKRFGILSVKKGFVTADHVIEALRIQVIEDMEKGKHRLIGRIFLEQGLMTISQIDEVLASIGKGLPLFKEH
;
A
#
# COMPACT_ATOMS: atom_id res chain seq x y z
N MET A 1 24.77 5.37 -10.77
CA MET A 1 23.45 4.71 -10.66
C MET A 1 22.37 5.79 -10.59
N ASN A 2 21.27 5.64 -11.32
CA ASN A 2 20.19 6.65 -11.38
C ASN A 2 19.28 6.57 -10.14
N LYS A 3 19.01 7.73 -9.52
CA LYS A 3 18.06 7.93 -8.39
C LYS A 3 16.69 7.26 -8.59
N ILE A 4 16.26 7.14 -9.84
CA ILE A 4 14.95 6.60 -10.24
C ILE A 4 14.81 5.10 -9.91
N GLY A 5 15.92 4.34 -9.91
CA GLY A 5 15.89 2.90 -9.63
C GLY A 5 15.85 2.54 -8.14
N GLU A 6 16.38 3.41 -7.27
CA GLU A 6 16.37 3.21 -5.81
C GLU A 6 14.98 3.48 -5.21
N ASP A 7 14.29 4.54 -5.65
CA ASP A 7 12.94 4.90 -5.18
C ASP A 7 11.88 3.81 -5.49
N THR A 8 11.98 3.17 -6.66
CA THR A 8 11.07 2.06 -7.04
C THR A 8 11.27 0.82 -6.16
N MET A 9 12.52 0.46 -5.84
CA MET A 9 12.81 -0.70 -4.99
C MET A 9 12.42 -0.46 -3.52
N GLU A 10 12.53 0.77 -3.03
CA GLU A 10 12.09 1.11 -1.67
C GLU A 10 10.57 1.02 -1.55
N THR A 11 9.84 1.48 -2.56
CA THR A 11 8.36 1.45 -2.60
C THR A 11 7.82 0.02 -2.61
N GLU A 12 8.36 -0.88 -3.45
CA GLU A 12 7.92 -2.29 -3.46
C GLU A 12 8.12 -3.00 -2.12
N HIS A 13 9.22 -2.72 -1.42
CA HIS A 13 9.46 -3.29 -0.09
C HIS A 13 8.47 -2.76 0.96
N LEU A 14 8.07 -1.50 0.86
CA LEU A 14 7.07 -0.89 1.75
C LEU A 14 5.69 -1.49 1.52
N GLU A 15 5.30 -1.74 0.27
CA GLU A 15 4.00 -2.32 -0.06
C GLU A 15 3.87 -3.77 0.39
N LYS A 16 4.93 -4.58 0.20
CA LYS A 16 4.99 -5.94 0.74
C LYS A 16 4.87 -5.94 2.26
N ARG A 17 5.60 -5.05 2.94
CA ARG A 17 5.53 -4.91 4.40
C ARG A 17 4.14 -4.45 4.86
N PHE A 18 3.52 -3.53 4.13
CA PHE A 18 2.17 -3.04 4.40
C PHE A 18 1.16 -4.20 4.33
N GLY A 19 1.12 -4.94 3.23
CA GLY A 19 0.22 -6.09 3.08
C GLY A 19 0.39 -7.13 4.19
N ILE A 20 1.64 -7.50 4.51
CA ILE A 20 1.95 -8.45 5.60
C ILE A 20 1.45 -7.94 6.96
N LEU A 21 1.67 -6.65 7.27
CA LEU A 21 1.25 -6.08 8.55
C LEU A 21 -0.28 -5.95 8.65
N SER A 22 -0.96 -5.60 7.56
CA SER A 22 -2.43 -5.56 7.52
C SER A 22 -3.05 -6.93 7.80
N VAL A 23 -2.45 -8.02 7.32
CA VAL A 23 -2.86 -9.39 7.66
C VAL A 23 -2.55 -9.71 9.12
N LYS A 24 -1.33 -9.40 9.60
CA LYS A 24 -0.93 -9.67 10.99
C LYS A 24 -1.81 -8.95 12.01
N LYS A 25 -2.33 -7.77 11.67
CA LYS A 25 -3.26 -6.99 12.50
C LYS A 25 -4.71 -7.45 12.39
N GLY A 26 -5.02 -8.39 11.48
CA GLY A 26 -6.36 -8.93 11.29
C GLY A 26 -7.31 -7.99 10.55
N PHE A 27 -6.81 -6.94 9.90
CA PHE A 27 -7.64 -6.00 9.13
C PHE A 27 -8.08 -6.58 7.79
N VAL A 28 -7.21 -7.39 7.17
CA VAL A 28 -7.47 -8.06 5.89
C VAL A 28 -6.97 -9.50 5.93
N THR A 29 -7.40 -10.31 4.96
CA THR A 29 -6.89 -11.67 4.75
C THR A 29 -5.75 -11.67 3.73
N ALA A 30 -5.03 -12.79 3.62
CA ALA A 30 -4.03 -12.97 2.57
C ALA A 30 -4.64 -12.84 1.16
N ASP A 31 -5.85 -13.35 0.96
CA ASP A 31 -6.55 -13.27 -0.33
C ASP A 31 -6.86 -11.83 -0.73
N HIS A 32 -7.27 -10.98 0.23
CA HIS A 32 -7.45 -9.55 -0.02
C HIS A 32 -6.15 -8.88 -0.47
N VAL A 33 -5.01 -9.25 0.14
CA VAL A 33 -3.70 -8.71 -0.28
C VAL A 33 -3.35 -9.14 -1.70
N ILE A 34 -3.58 -10.41 -2.04
CA ILE A 34 -3.31 -10.95 -3.39
C ILE A 34 -4.17 -10.22 -4.43
N GLU A 35 -5.44 -9.99 -4.15
CA GLU A 35 -6.34 -9.29 -5.06
C GLU A 35 -5.95 -7.81 -5.23
N ALA A 36 -5.55 -7.13 -4.14
CA ALA A 36 -5.08 -5.75 -4.23
C ALA A 36 -3.79 -5.62 -5.05
N LEU A 37 -2.84 -6.56 -4.90
CA LEU A 37 -1.63 -6.62 -5.73
C LEU A 37 -1.97 -6.84 -7.20
N ARG A 38 -2.95 -7.70 -7.49
CA ARG A 38 -3.42 -7.93 -8.86
C ARG A 38 -4.00 -6.66 -9.48
N ILE A 39 -4.86 -5.95 -8.74
CA ILE A 39 -5.45 -4.68 -9.19
C ILE A 39 -4.36 -3.65 -9.47
N GLN A 40 -3.40 -3.49 -8.56
CA GLN A 40 -2.29 -2.58 -8.72
C GLN A 40 -1.51 -2.85 -10.02
N VAL A 41 -1.15 -4.11 -10.29
CA VAL A 41 -0.43 -4.49 -11.52
C VAL A 41 -1.25 -4.20 -12.77
N ILE A 42 -2.53 -4.54 -12.78
CA ILE A 42 -3.42 -4.29 -13.93
C ILE A 42 -3.50 -2.79 -14.21
N GLU A 43 -3.65 -1.97 -13.18
CA GLU A 43 -3.77 -0.52 -13.34
C GLU A 43 -2.48 0.18 -13.74
N ASP A 44 -1.34 -0.32 -13.26
CA ASP A 44 -0.03 0.11 -13.72
C ASP A 44 0.14 -0.15 -15.21
N MET A 45 -0.27 -1.33 -15.68
CA MET A 45 -0.17 -1.71 -17.09
C MET A 45 -1.16 -0.94 -17.98
N GLU A 46 -2.39 -0.72 -17.54
CA GLU A 46 -3.46 -0.13 -18.36
C GLU A 46 -3.49 1.40 -18.33
N LYS A 47 -3.22 2.00 -17.18
CA LYS A 47 -3.47 3.43 -16.92
C LYS A 47 -2.20 4.21 -16.63
N GLY A 48 -1.05 3.53 -16.48
CA GLY A 48 0.20 4.15 -16.04
C GLY A 48 0.07 4.81 -14.66
N LYS A 49 -0.88 4.36 -13.84
CA LYS A 49 -1.17 4.91 -12.52
C LYS A 49 -0.84 3.90 -11.44
N HIS A 50 0.22 4.19 -10.70
CA HIS A 50 0.60 3.42 -9.53
C HIS A 50 -0.28 3.76 -8.35
N ARG A 51 -1.25 2.87 -8.06
CA ARG A 51 -2.12 2.97 -6.89
C ARG A 51 -1.54 2.13 -5.76
N LEU A 52 -1.32 2.76 -4.62
CA LEU A 52 -0.88 2.07 -3.41
C LEU A 52 -1.94 1.08 -2.91
N ILE A 53 -1.50 -0.08 -2.43
CA ILE A 53 -2.37 -1.13 -1.86
C ILE A 53 -3.31 -0.59 -0.77
N GLY A 54 -2.82 0.30 0.10
CA GLY A 54 -3.64 0.90 1.16
C GLY A 54 -4.85 1.68 0.63
N ARG A 55 -4.71 2.31 -0.55
CA ARG A 55 -5.83 3.01 -1.20
C ARG A 55 -6.85 2.02 -1.77
N ILE A 56 -6.39 0.90 -2.32
CA ILE A 56 -7.28 -0.18 -2.80
C ILE A 56 -8.11 -0.73 -1.64
N PHE A 57 -7.48 -1.00 -0.49
CA PHE A 57 -8.22 -1.47 0.70
C PHE A 57 -9.25 -0.46 1.22
N LEU A 58 -8.93 0.84 1.19
CA LEU A 58 -9.87 1.88 1.56
C LEU A 58 -11.09 1.93 0.63
N GLU A 59 -10.84 1.93 -0.68
CA GLU A 59 -11.88 2.02 -1.70
C GLU A 59 -12.78 0.78 -1.73
N GLN A 60 -12.24 -0.39 -1.37
CA GLN A 60 -13.01 -1.63 -1.21
C GLN A 60 -13.70 -1.76 0.15
N GLY A 61 -13.51 -0.79 1.06
CA GLY A 61 -14.07 -0.84 2.42
C GLY A 61 -13.45 -1.93 3.32
N LEU A 62 -12.31 -2.49 2.91
CA LEU A 62 -11.58 -3.52 3.66
C LEU A 62 -10.82 -2.93 4.84
N MET A 63 -10.40 -1.68 4.73
CA MET A 63 -9.73 -0.95 5.81
C MET A 63 -10.25 0.48 5.90
N THR A 64 -10.35 0.98 7.12
CA THR A 64 -10.58 2.40 7.40
C THR A 64 -9.27 3.19 7.33
N ILE A 65 -9.37 4.51 7.19
CA ILE A 65 -8.21 5.43 7.23
C ILE A 65 -7.39 5.21 8.52
N SER A 66 -8.07 5.10 9.67
CA SER A 66 -7.40 4.88 10.96
C SER A 66 -6.60 3.57 11.00
N GLN A 67 -7.11 2.49 10.39
CA GLN A 67 -6.39 1.22 10.33
C GLN A 67 -5.20 1.29 9.38
N ILE A 68 -5.31 2.04 8.29
CA ILE A 68 -4.20 2.29 7.37
C ILE A 68 -3.09 3.08 8.07
N ASP A 69 -3.45 4.14 8.80
CA ASP A 69 -2.50 4.95 9.57
C ASP A 69 -1.77 4.09 10.62
N GLU A 70 -2.48 3.19 11.29
CA GLU A 70 -1.90 2.25 12.26
C GLU A 70 -0.86 1.30 11.62
N VAL A 71 -1.14 0.81 10.42
CA VAL A 71 -0.20 -0.04 9.67
C VAL A 71 1.02 0.76 9.24
N LEU A 72 0.84 1.98 8.74
CA LEU A 72 1.95 2.85 8.33
C LEU A 72 2.85 3.23 9.51
N ALA A 73 2.26 3.54 10.66
CA ALA A 73 3.00 3.80 11.90
C ALA A 73 3.90 2.60 12.28
N SER A 74 3.41 1.37 12.05
CA SER A 74 4.15 0.14 12.32
C SER A 74 5.33 -0.11 11.36
N ILE A 75 5.33 0.51 10.17
CA ILE A 75 6.41 0.39 9.19
C ILE A 75 7.60 1.29 9.56
N GLY A 76 7.39 2.29 10.42
CA GLY A 76 8.42 3.25 10.85
C GLY A 76 8.57 4.45 9.93
N LYS A 77 7.67 4.62 8.94
CA LYS A 77 7.52 5.88 8.22
C LYS A 77 6.32 6.62 8.79
N GLY A 78 6.56 7.78 9.40
CA GLY A 78 5.51 8.79 9.55
C GLY A 78 5.17 9.31 8.15
N LEU A 79 4.38 8.54 7.39
CA LEU A 79 3.89 8.96 6.08
C LEU A 79 2.80 10.00 6.34
N PRO A 80 2.97 11.28 5.96
CA PRO A 80 1.90 12.25 6.04
C PRO A 80 0.91 11.93 4.90
N LEU A 81 -0.01 11.00 5.14
CA LEU A 81 -1.04 10.65 4.14
C LEU A 81 -1.96 11.84 3.80
N PHE A 82 -1.97 12.91 4.61
CA PHE A 82 -2.83 14.07 4.40
C PHE A 82 -2.17 15.38 4.87
N LYS A 83 -1.06 15.79 4.25
CA LYS A 83 -0.77 17.23 4.18
C LYS A 83 -1.45 17.78 2.93
N GLU A 84 -2.69 18.19 3.08
CA GLU A 84 -3.30 19.15 2.14
C GLU A 84 -2.45 20.43 2.17
N HIS A 85 -2.07 20.92 0.99
CA HIS A 85 -1.51 22.25 0.77
C HIS A 85 -2.62 23.20 0.36
#